data_AF-A0A2E8X1V8-F1
#
_entry.id   AF-A0A2E8X1V8-F1
#
_cell.length_a   1.000
_cell.length_b   1.000
_cell.length_c   1.000
_cell.angle_alpha   90.00
_cell.angle_beta   90.00
_cell.angle_gamma   90.00
#
_symmetry.space_group_name_H-M   'P 1'
#
loop_
_entity.id
_entity.type
_entity.pdbx_description
1 polymer ?
#
loop_
_entity_poly.entity_id
_entity_poly.type
_entity_poly.pdbx_seq_one_letter_code
_entity_poly.pdbx_strand_id
1 'polypeptide(L)'
;MNASNSSDKFLSRFVANSISQILEHLEGMQRDAHSPEYIHWKKEVDDIWKRIFESINDMGDHSQKQSLEYIRETWVSYITHYGMTDQHHN
;
A
#
# COMPACT_ATOMS: atom_id res chain seq x y z
N MET A 1 28.71 1.30 -12.41
CA MET A 1 27.39 0.74 -12.04
C MET A 1 26.77 1.69 -11.03
N ASN A 2 25.72 2.43 -11.39
CA ASN A 2 25.10 3.42 -10.50
C ASN A 2 24.22 2.71 -9.48
N ALA A 3 24.66 2.63 -8.23
CA ALA A 3 23.96 1.97 -7.12
C ALA A 3 22.50 2.46 -6.93
N SER A 4 22.20 3.70 -7.34
CA SER A 4 20.84 4.27 -7.33
C SER A 4 19.86 3.52 -8.24
N ASN A 5 20.27 3.08 -9.43
CA ASN A 5 19.34 2.41 -10.37
C ASN A 5 19.00 0.97 -9.93
N SER A 6 19.94 0.27 -9.30
CA SER A 6 19.70 -1.08 -8.78
C SER A 6 18.80 -1.08 -7.55
N SER A 7 18.97 -0.09 -6.67
CA SER A 7 18.15 0.08 -5.47
C SER A 7 16.72 0.48 -5.84
N ASP A 8 16.56 1.45 -6.74
CA ASP A 8 15.24 1.86 -7.25
C ASP A 8 14.48 0.68 -7.86
N LYS A 9 15.14 -0.15 -8.68
CA LYS A 9 14.50 -1.36 -9.26
C LYS A 9 14.03 -2.35 -8.21
N PHE A 10 14.80 -2.52 -7.13
CA PHE A 10 14.40 -3.36 -6.02
C PHE A 10 13.17 -2.77 -5.31
N LEU A 11 13.21 -1.46 -5.00
CA LEU A 11 12.11 -0.76 -4.34
C LEU A 11 10.84 -0.78 -5.20
N SER A 12 10.93 -0.59 -6.53
CA SER A 12 9.76 -0.67 -7.42
C SER A 12 9.14 -2.07 -7.43
N ARG A 13 9.96 -3.13 -7.36
CA ARG A 13 9.46 -4.51 -7.23
C ARG A 13 8.82 -4.76 -5.87
N PHE A 14 9.41 -4.20 -4.81
CA PHE A 14 8.81 -4.24 -3.48
C PHE A 14 7.43 -3.56 -3.46
N VAL A 15 7.31 -2.38 -4.07
CA VAL A 15 6.03 -1.67 -4.21
C VAL A 15 5.01 -2.53 -4.97
N ALA A 16 5.37 -3.11 -6.12
CA ALA A 16 4.46 -3.95 -6.91
C ALA A 16 3.98 -5.18 -6.11
N ASN A 17 4.88 -5.88 -5.44
CA ASN A 17 4.52 -7.04 -4.61
C ASN A 17 3.63 -6.65 -3.43
N SER A 18 3.91 -5.49 -2.81
CA SER A 18 3.13 -4.97 -1.69
C SER A 18 1.71 -4.60 -2.12
N ILE A 19 1.55 -4.05 -3.33
CA ILE A 19 0.22 -3.78 -3.91
C ILE A 19 -0.54 -5.09 -4.14
N SER A 20 0.08 -6.14 -4.66
CA SER A 20 -0.58 -7.44 -4.80
C SER A 20 -1.06 -8.01 -3.46
N GLN A 21 -0.27 -7.89 -2.40
CA GLN A 21 -0.68 -8.30 -1.05
C GLN A 21 -1.86 -7.48 -0.53
N ILE A 22 -1.84 -6.16 -0.73
CA ILE A 22 -2.96 -5.29 -0.36
C ILE A 22 -4.24 -5.75 -1.07
N LEU A 23 -4.19 -6.02 -2.37
CA LEU A 23 -5.37 -6.44 -3.13
C LEU A 23 -5.96 -7.75 -2.59
N GLU A 24 -5.13 -8.73 -2.24
CA GLU A 24 -5.59 -9.99 -1.62
C GLU A 24 -6.32 -9.74 -0.30
N HIS A 25 -5.75 -8.90 0.58
CA HIS A 25 -6.38 -8.54 1.84
C HIS A 25 -7.69 -7.78 1.65
N LEU A 26 -7.74 -6.86 0.67
CA LEU A 26 -8.96 -6.11 0.35
C LEU A 26 -10.06 -7.01 -0.19
N GLU A 27 -9.73 -8.01 -1.01
CA GLU A 27 -10.70 -9.02 -1.46
C GLU A 27 -11.26 -9.82 -0.27
N GLY A 28 -10.40 -10.20 0.68
CA GLY A 28 -10.81 -10.85 1.92
C GLY A 28 -11.77 -10.00 2.75
N MET A 29 -11.40 -8.73 2.96
CA MET A 29 -12.21 -7.75 3.71
C MET A 29 -13.56 -7.46 3.06
N GLN A 30 -13.63 -7.42 1.72
CA GLN A 30 -14.88 -7.22 0.99
C GLN A 30 -15.79 -8.46 1.06
N ARG A 31 -15.19 -9.65 1.05
CA ARG A 31 -15.94 -10.93 1.11
C ARG A 31 -16.54 -11.18 2.49
N ASP A 32 -15.84 -10.82 3.56
CA ASP A 32 -16.27 -11.07 4.93
C ASP A 32 -15.99 -9.85 5.85
N ALA A 33 -16.81 -8.82 5.71
CA ALA A 33 -16.68 -7.56 6.44
C ALA A 33 -16.97 -7.68 7.95
N HIS A 34 -17.62 -8.77 8.38
CA HIS A 34 -17.94 -9.03 9.79
C HIS A 34 -16.99 -10.05 10.42
N SER A 35 -16.00 -10.52 9.68
CA SER A 35 -14.99 -11.44 10.19
C SER A 35 -14.23 -10.80 11.36
N PRO A 36 -13.94 -11.55 12.43
CA PRO A 36 -12.98 -11.12 13.45
C PRO A 36 -11.61 -10.73 12.84
N GLU A 37 -11.25 -11.35 11.71
CA GLU A 37 -10.00 -11.09 10.98
C GLU A 37 -9.98 -9.74 10.25
N TYR A 38 -11.13 -9.08 10.05
CA TYR A 38 -11.22 -7.80 9.34
C TYR A 38 -10.30 -6.74 9.94
N ILE A 39 -10.26 -6.64 11.27
CA ILE A 39 -9.41 -5.67 11.99
C ILE A 39 -7.92 -6.00 11.77
N HIS A 40 -7.57 -7.29 11.75
CA HIS A 40 -6.21 -7.74 11.51
C HIS A 40 -5.76 -7.43 10.07
N TRP A 41 -6.58 -7.75 9.07
CA TRP A 41 -6.28 -7.41 7.67
C TRP A 41 -6.20 -5.91 7.44
N LYS A 42 -7.11 -5.11 8.03
CA LYS A 42 -7.05 -3.66 7.89
C LYS A 42 -5.71 -3.12 8.43
N LYS A 43 -5.31 -3.57 9.62
CA LYS A 43 -4.04 -3.16 10.24
C LYS A 43 -2.84 -3.56 9.37
N GLU A 44 -2.84 -4.76 8.82
CA GLU A 44 -1.77 -5.21 7.93
C GLU A 44 -1.71 -4.35 6.66
N VAL A 45 -2.86 -4.04 6.05
CA VAL A 45 -2.93 -3.16 4.88
C VAL A 45 -2.41 -1.76 5.22
N ASP A 46 -2.78 -1.18 6.38
CA ASP A 46 -2.27 0.10 6.85
C ASP A 46 -0.74 0.10 7.01
N ASP A 47 -0.18 -0.97 7.57
CA ASP A 47 1.26 -1.12 7.77
C ASP A 47 2.01 -1.34 6.44
N ILE A 48 1.42 -2.05 5.49
CA ILE A 48 1.99 -2.20 4.13
C ILE A 48 1.99 -0.85 3.41
N TRP A 49 0.92 -0.06 3.51
CA TRP A 49 0.87 1.28 2.92
C TRP A 49 1.98 2.19 3.46
N LYS A 50 2.21 2.20 4.77
CA LYS A 50 3.32 2.97 5.37
C LYS A 50 4.66 2.59 4.74
N ARG A 51 4.95 1.29 4.64
CA ARG A 51 6.20 0.78 4.03
C ARG A 51 6.32 1.12 2.55
N ILE A 52 5.22 1.12 1.80
CA ILE A 52 5.21 1.55 0.40
C ILE A 52 5.64 3.01 0.30
N PHE A 53 5.05 3.91 1.09
CA PHE A 53 5.40 5.33 1.05
C PHE A 53 6.83 5.61 1.51
N GLU A 54 7.30 4.92 2.57
CA GLU A 54 8.71 4.97 2.99
C GLU A 54 9.64 4.55 1.84
N SER A 55 9.36 3.41 1.20
CA SER A 55 10.15 2.91 0.08
C SER A 55 10.16 3.86 -1.12
N ILE A 56 9.02 4.50 -1.42
CA ILE A 56 8.91 5.49 -2.50
C ILE A 56 9.68 6.77 -2.17
N ASN A 57 9.73 7.18 -0.91
CA ASN A 57 10.50 8.34 -0.47
C ASN A 57 12.02 8.13 -0.60
N ASP A 58 12.48 6.88 -0.50
CA ASP A 58 13.89 6.51 -0.64
C ASP A 58 14.35 6.35 -2.11
N MET A 59 13.42 6.39 -3.07
CA MET A 59 13.73 6.28 -4.50
C MET A 59 14.26 7.60 -5.08
N GLY A 60 15.00 7.52 -6.19
CA GLY A 60 15.31 8.69 -7.00
C GLY A 60 14.07 9.30 -7.67
N ASP A 61 14.09 10.61 -7.94
CA ASP A 61 12.95 11.43 -8.43
C ASP A 61 12.13 10.78 -9.55
N HIS A 62 12.80 10.18 -10.55
CA HIS A 62 12.11 9.56 -11.68
C HIS A 62 11.31 8.33 -11.26
N SER A 63 11.95 7.44 -10.49
CA SER A 63 11.35 6.20 -9.98
C SER A 63 10.26 6.51 -8.96
N GLN A 64 10.50 7.48 -8.08
CA GLN A 64 9.52 7.98 -7.12
C GLN A 64 8.24 8.43 -7.83
N LYS A 65 8.36 9.29 -8.86
CA LYS A 65 7.20 9.76 -9.62
C LYS A 65 6.45 8.61 -10.29
N GLN A 66 7.16 7.67 -10.92
CA GLN A 66 6.52 6.50 -11.52
C GLN A 66 5.78 5.64 -10.49
N SER A 67 6.38 5.39 -9.33
CA SER A 67 5.75 4.60 -8.27
C SER A 67 4.55 5.29 -7.65
N LEU A 68 4.58 6.62 -7.45
CA LEU A 68 3.42 7.39 -7.00
C LEU A 68 2.24 7.32 -7.98
N GLU A 69 2.52 7.42 -9.29
CA GLU A 69 1.49 7.24 -10.33
C GLU A 69 0.92 5.82 -10.31
N TYR A 70 1.79 4.81 -10.17
CA TYR A 70 1.40 3.40 -10.14
C TYR A 70 0.46 3.07 -8.98
N ILE A 71 0.74 3.56 -7.76
CA ILE A 71 -0.09 3.25 -6.59
C ILE A 71 -1.35 4.10 -6.46
N ARG A 72 -1.48 5.18 -7.25
CA ARG A 72 -2.50 6.23 -7.05
C ARG A 72 -3.91 5.67 -6.95
N GLU A 73 -4.31 4.88 -7.93
CA GLU A 73 -5.69 4.37 -8.01
C GLU A 73 -6.02 3.46 -6.83
N THR A 74 -5.13 2.51 -6.52
CA THR A 74 -5.29 1.59 -5.40
C THR A 74 -5.33 2.32 -4.06
N TRP A 75 -4.45 3.32 -3.88
CA TRP A 75 -4.44 4.16 -2.67
C TRP A 75 -5.73 4.96 -2.50
N VAL A 76 -6.17 5.67 -3.55
CA VAL A 76 -7.40 6.48 -3.51
C VAL A 76 -8.61 5.60 -3.23
N SER A 77 -8.69 4.44 -3.87
CA SER A 77 -9.75 3.47 -3.61
C SER A 77 -9.71 3.00 -2.15
N TYR A 78 -8.52 2.63 -1.64
CA TYR A 78 -8.36 2.20 -0.26
C TYR A 78 -8.81 3.25 0.75
N ILE A 79 -8.26 4.47 0.67
CA ILE A 79 -8.55 5.52 1.66
C ILE A 79 -10.02 5.96 1.62
N THR A 80 -10.66 5.90 0.46
CA THR A 80 -12.10 6.23 0.30
C THR A 80 -12.99 5.23 1.02
N HIS A 81 -12.68 3.93 0.95
CA HIS A 81 -13.54 2.88 1.49
C HIS A 81 -13.17 2.47 2.92
N TYR A 82 -11.90 2.59 3.30
CA TYR A 82 -11.36 2.05 4.55
C TYR A 82 -10.67 3.10 5.43
N GLY A 83 -10.28 4.24 4.88
CA GLY A 83 -9.54 5.30 5.58
C GLY A 83 -10.36 6.14 6.57
N MET A 84 -11.69 6.12 6.48
CA MET A 84 -12.58 6.96 7.30
C MET A 84 -13.02 6.30 8.62
N THR A 85 -12.54 5.10 8.94
CA THR A 85 -13.08 4.29 10.05
C THR A 85 -12.56 4.66 11.45
N ASP A 86 -11.66 5.65 11.59
CA ASP A 86 -11.18 6.16 12.89
C ASP A 86 -12.11 7.22 13.55
N GLN A 87 -13.38 7.37 13.12
CA GLN A 87 -14.30 8.41 13.63
C GLN A 87 -15.49 7.88 14.47
N HIS A 88 -15.51 6.62 14.90
CA HIS A 88 -16.57 6.10 15.78
C HIS A 88 -16.04 5.41 17.06
N HIS A 89 -15.30 6.16 17.87
CA HIS A 89 -15.26 5.93 19.32
C HIS A 89 -15.75 7.21 20.01
N ASN A 90 -17.03 7.20 20.39
CA ASN A 90 -17.60 8.12 21.37
C ASN A 90 -18.32 7.28 22.43
#